data_AF-A0A9D7S8T9-F1
#
_entry.id   AF-A0A9D7S8T9-F1
#
_cell.length_a   1.000
_cell.length_b   1.000
_cell.length_c   1.000
_cell.angle_alpha   90.00
_cell.angle_beta   90.00
_cell.angle_gamma   90.00
#
_symmetry.space_group_name_H-M   'P 1'
#
loop_
_entity.id
_entity.type
_entity.pdbx_description
1 polymer ?
#
loop_
_entity_poly.entity_id
_entity_poly.type
_entity_poly.pdbx_seq_one_letter_code
_entity_poly.pdbx_strand_id
1 'polypeptide(L)'
;MADHPAQYFIINKILQAQTIYLSDTLFYSTINMNLRGGLGDVVDKHKILLADTISLSYMTACRHANGRDWWFLIAEFDSKIVHRYLLDPRGINHIGTQIIDEKIFDTVGQAAFSPDGNKFAIHYITDFGYRELHLFDFDRCNGLLMNQRTFKLPYTTSAGTGLAFAPSSKYLYLTLGDRVWQIDTMTMHLFKTK
;
A
#
# COMPACT_ATOMS: atom_id res chain seq x y z
N MET A 1 -3.05 12.66 -15.08
CA MET A 1 -1.65 13.15 -14.93
C MET A 1 -1.57 14.57 -15.47
N ALA A 2 -0.60 15.41 -15.08
CA ALA A 2 -0.60 16.83 -15.52
C ALA A 2 -0.61 17.00 -17.05
N ASP A 3 0.07 16.10 -17.77
CA ASP A 3 0.16 16.13 -19.24
C ASP A 3 -0.99 15.35 -19.92
N HIS A 4 -1.68 14.49 -19.16
CA HIS A 4 -2.83 13.70 -19.60
C HIS A 4 -3.94 13.76 -18.54
N PRO A 5 -4.62 14.91 -18.38
CA PRO A 5 -5.57 15.13 -17.28
C PRO A 5 -6.82 14.24 -17.37
N ALA A 6 -7.13 13.76 -18.58
CA ALA A 6 -8.25 12.87 -18.84
C ALA A 6 -7.89 11.37 -18.76
N GLN A 7 -6.62 11.03 -18.54
CA GLN A 7 -6.18 9.64 -18.49
C GLN A 7 -6.03 9.16 -17.05
N TYR A 8 -6.64 8.00 -16.77
CA TYR A 8 -6.61 7.34 -15.46
C TYR A 8 -6.22 5.87 -15.61
N PHE A 9 -5.63 5.31 -14.56
CA PHE A 9 -5.27 3.90 -14.49
C PHE A 9 -6.04 3.23 -13.36
N ILE A 10 -6.65 2.09 -13.65
CA ILE A 10 -7.14 1.16 -12.64
C ILE A 10 -6.09 0.08 -12.53
N ILE A 11 -5.52 -0.11 -11.34
CA ILE A 11 -4.60 -1.20 -11.03
C ILE A 11 -5.34 -2.16 -10.12
N ASN A 12 -5.38 -3.44 -10.49
CA ASN A 12 -6.13 -4.44 -9.74
C ASN A 12 -5.42 -5.78 -9.74
N LYS A 13 -5.67 -6.55 -8.68
CA LYS A 13 -5.30 -7.96 -8.57
C LYS A 13 -6.55 -8.79 -8.79
N ILE A 14 -6.42 -9.96 -9.39
CA ILE A 14 -7.53 -10.92 -9.48
C ILE A 14 -7.24 -12.02 -8.47
N LEU A 15 -8.19 -12.25 -7.58
CA LEU A 15 -8.14 -13.35 -6.63
C LEU A 15 -8.39 -14.65 -7.42
N GLN A 16 -7.41 -15.54 -7.42
CA GLN A 16 -7.60 -16.89 -7.90
C GLN A 16 -7.85 -17.80 -6.68
N ALA A 17 -9.02 -18.44 -6.64
CA ALA A 17 -9.32 -19.42 -5.61
C ALA A 17 -8.60 -20.74 -5.94
N GLN A 18 -7.43 -20.97 -5.34
CA GLN A 18 -6.75 -22.26 -5.31
C GLN A 18 -6.75 -22.82 -3.87
N THR A 19 -5.91 -23.81 -3.56
CA THR A 19 -5.75 -24.35 -2.19
C THR A 19 -5.28 -23.27 -1.19
N ILE A 20 -4.64 -22.22 -1.69
CA ILE A 20 -4.29 -20.99 -0.98
C ILE A 20 -4.78 -19.79 -1.79
N TYR A 21 -5.20 -18.72 -1.10
CA TYR A 21 -5.58 -17.46 -1.75
C TYR A 21 -4.31 -16.70 -2.14
N LEU A 22 -4.00 -16.71 -3.44
CA LEU A 22 -2.88 -15.97 -4.02
C LEU A 22 -3.38 -15.13 -5.18
N SER A 23 -2.62 -14.08 -5.51
CA SER A 23 -2.62 -13.52 -6.85
C SER A 23 -1.25 -13.74 -7.46
N ASP A 24 -1.25 -14.29 -8.66
CA ASP A 24 -0.06 -14.45 -9.49
C ASP A 24 0.11 -13.27 -10.45
N THR A 25 -0.85 -12.34 -10.52
CA THR A 25 -0.89 -11.35 -11.59
C THR A 25 -1.49 -10.02 -11.14
N LEU A 26 -0.72 -8.95 -11.33
CA LEU A 26 -1.17 -7.57 -11.24
C LEU A 26 -1.59 -7.10 -12.63
N PHE A 27 -2.79 -6.55 -12.73
CA PHE A 27 -3.32 -5.99 -13.96
C PHE A 27 -3.45 -4.48 -13.88
N TYR A 28 -3.42 -3.83 -15.03
CA TYR A 28 -3.92 -2.47 -15.18
C TYR A 28 -4.88 -2.32 -16.35
N SER A 29 -5.74 -1.31 -16.25
CA SER A 29 -6.62 -0.85 -17.32
C SER A 29 -6.51 0.68 -17.43
N THR A 30 -6.60 1.19 -18.65
CA THR A 30 -6.51 2.62 -18.94
C THR A 30 -7.91 3.16 -19.22
N ILE A 31 -8.29 4.24 -18.53
CA ILE A 31 -9.52 4.99 -18.80
C ILE A 31 -9.16 6.30 -19.48
N ASN A 32 -9.90 6.65 -20.54
CA ASN A 32 -9.84 7.97 -21.17
C ASN A 32 -11.17 8.71 -20.95
N MET A 33 -11.15 9.74 -20.11
CA MET A 33 -12.30 10.57 -19.76
C MET A 33 -12.77 11.51 -20.88
N ASN A 34 -11.99 11.70 -21.94
CA ASN A 34 -12.43 12.49 -23.11
C ASN A 34 -13.46 11.74 -23.98
N LEU A 35 -13.64 10.44 -23.74
CA LEU A 35 -14.57 9.61 -24.48
C LEU A 35 -16.00 9.71 -23.91
N ARG A 36 -16.98 9.24 -24.69
CA ARG A 36 -18.40 9.18 -24.30
C ARG A 36 -18.97 10.51 -23.78
N GLY A 37 -18.56 11.63 -24.38
CA GLY A 37 -19.04 12.95 -23.98
C GLY A 37 -18.64 13.36 -22.56
N GLY A 38 -17.48 12.91 -22.08
CA GLY A 38 -16.96 13.23 -20.74
C GLY A 38 -17.23 12.17 -19.68
N LEU A 39 -18.00 11.11 -20.01
CA LEU A 39 -18.24 9.97 -19.10
C LEU A 39 -17.06 9.00 -19.03
N GLY A 40 -16.16 9.07 -20.00
CA GLY A 40 -15.01 8.19 -20.13
C GLY A 40 -15.31 6.82 -20.74
N ASP A 41 -14.26 6.15 -21.20
CA ASP A 41 -14.31 4.76 -21.67
C ASP A 41 -12.99 4.04 -21.36
N VAL A 42 -13.05 2.71 -21.23
CA VAL A 42 -11.85 1.87 -21.03
C VAL A 42 -11.20 1.63 -22.39
N VAL A 43 -9.97 2.11 -22.57
CA VAL A 43 -9.24 2.00 -23.85
C VAL A 43 -8.27 0.82 -23.89
N ASP A 44 -7.77 0.41 -22.73
CA ASP A 44 -7.00 -0.82 -22.54
C ASP A 44 -7.53 -1.52 -21.30
N LYS A 45 -7.82 -2.82 -21.40
CA LYS A 45 -8.36 -3.61 -20.31
C LYS A 45 -7.46 -4.80 -19.97
N HIS A 46 -7.24 -5.02 -18.68
CA HIS A 46 -6.54 -6.19 -18.14
C HIS A 46 -5.16 -6.44 -18.77
N LYS A 47 -4.38 -5.38 -18.97
CA LYS A 47 -2.97 -5.51 -19.35
C LYS A 47 -2.18 -6.05 -18.15
N ILE A 48 -1.36 -7.07 -18.37
CA ILE A 48 -0.50 -7.62 -17.33
C ILE A 48 0.58 -6.59 -17.00
N LEU A 49 0.69 -6.22 -15.72
CA LEU A 49 1.74 -5.35 -15.20
C LEU A 49 2.88 -6.15 -14.57
N LEU A 50 2.53 -7.21 -13.84
CA LEU A 50 3.45 -8.13 -13.18
C LEU A 50 2.78 -9.49 -13.12
N ALA A 51 3.51 -10.55 -13.45
CA ALA A 51 3.09 -11.93 -13.27
C ALA A 51 4.11 -12.62 -12.35
N ASP A 52 3.81 -12.64 -11.05
CA ASP A 52 4.66 -13.18 -9.99
C ASP A 52 3.84 -13.45 -8.71
N THR A 53 4.45 -14.07 -7.71
CA THR A 53 3.84 -14.40 -6.42
C THR A 53 3.69 -13.15 -5.54
N ILE A 54 2.65 -12.37 -5.79
CA ILE A 54 2.41 -11.09 -5.11
C ILE A 54 1.41 -11.22 -3.97
N SER A 55 1.59 -10.40 -2.93
CA SER A 55 0.59 -10.24 -1.87
C SER A 55 -0.72 -9.73 -2.49
N LEU A 56 -1.86 -10.21 -2.00
CA LEU A 56 -3.19 -9.70 -2.37
C LEU A 56 -3.46 -8.32 -1.77
N SER A 57 -2.84 -8.03 -0.63
CA SER A 57 -3.16 -6.90 0.23
C SER A 57 -2.29 -5.65 -0.02
N TYR A 58 -2.50 -4.62 0.80
CA TYR A 58 -1.58 -3.50 1.07
C TYR A 58 -1.22 -2.55 -0.09
N MET A 59 -1.88 -2.67 -1.24
CA MET A 59 -1.63 -1.78 -2.37
C MET A 59 -2.25 -0.39 -2.12
N THR A 60 -1.40 0.62 -2.04
CA THR A 60 -1.77 2.04 -1.94
C THR A 60 -0.75 2.90 -2.68
N ALA A 61 -1.05 4.18 -2.89
CA ALA A 61 -0.23 5.08 -3.69
C ALA A 61 0.18 6.34 -2.91
N CYS A 62 1.35 6.88 -3.24
CA CYS A 62 1.89 8.12 -2.70
C CYS A 62 2.30 9.04 -3.84
N ARG A 63 2.09 10.34 -3.69
CA ARG A 63 2.61 11.32 -4.66
C ARG A 63 4.13 11.39 -4.59
N HIS A 64 4.78 11.40 -5.74
CA HIS A 64 6.21 11.61 -5.91
C HIS A 64 6.61 13.01 -5.40
N ALA A 65 7.88 13.20 -5.02
CA ALA A 65 8.39 14.47 -4.51
C ALA A 65 8.23 15.65 -5.49
N ASN A 66 8.11 15.37 -6.79
CA ASN A 66 7.88 16.36 -7.84
C ASN A 66 6.44 16.88 -7.91
N GLY A 67 5.52 16.35 -7.07
CA GLY A 67 4.14 16.81 -6.98
C GLY A 67 3.22 16.39 -8.13
N ARG A 68 3.71 15.63 -9.11
CA ARG A 68 2.94 15.19 -10.30
C ARG A 68 2.80 13.67 -10.39
N ASP A 69 3.91 12.96 -10.22
CA ASP A 69 4.00 11.52 -10.45
C ASP A 69 3.58 10.75 -9.21
N TRP A 70 3.36 9.44 -9.32
CA TRP A 70 2.84 8.63 -8.23
C TRP A 70 3.62 7.34 -8.04
N TRP A 71 4.04 7.08 -6.81
CA TRP A 71 4.52 5.79 -6.36
C TRP A 71 3.36 4.87 -6.00
N PHE A 72 3.50 3.60 -6.29
CA PHE A 72 2.77 2.54 -5.59
C PHE A 72 3.70 1.35 -5.38
N LEU A 73 3.44 0.62 -4.30
CA LEU A 73 4.30 -0.47 -3.83
C LEU A 73 3.51 -1.78 -3.83
N ILE A 74 4.18 -2.87 -4.20
CA ILE A 74 3.60 -4.22 -4.21
C ILE A 74 4.55 -5.14 -3.46
N ALA A 75 4.12 -5.66 -2.32
CA ALA A 75 4.85 -6.70 -1.61
C ALA A 75 4.68 -8.05 -2.33
N GLU A 76 5.71 -8.88 -2.34
CA GLU A 76 5.58 -10.29 -2.64
C GLU A 76 4.88 -11.05 -1.50
N PHE A 77 4.25 -12.16 -1.82
CA PHE A 77 3.52 -12.97 -0.85
C PHE A 77 4.47 -13.51 0.23
N ASP A 78 4.16 -13.24 1.51
CA ASP A 78 4.93 -13.68 2.68
C ASP A 78 6.45 -13.47 2.58
N SER A 79 6.85 -12.36 1.96
CA SER A 79 8.22 -12.10 1.53
C SER A 79 8.79 -10.80 2.13
N LYS A 80 10.11 -10.63 1.96
CA LYS A 80 10.84 -9.38 2.23
C LYS A 80 10.97 -8.51 0.98
N ILE A 81 10.45 -8.94 -0.16
CA ILE A 81 10.63 -8.24 -1.43
C ILE A 81 9.44 -7.31 -1.67
N VAL A 82 9.75 -6.05 -1.99
CA VAL A 82 8.79 -5.01 -2.35
C VAL A 82 9.15 -4.48 -3.73
N HIS A 83 8.23 -4.60 -4.68
CA HIS A 83 8.32 -4.00 -6.01
C HIS A 83 7.90 -2.53 -5.95
N ARG A 84 8.71 -1.67 -6.58
CA ARG A 84 8.48 -0.22 -6.62
C ARG A 84 8.10 0.21 -8.03
N TYR A 85 6.93 0.83 -8.15
CA TYR A 85 6.44 1.34 -9.42
C TYR A 85 6.21 2.85 -9.39
N LEU A 86 6.59 3.51 -10.47
CA LEU A 86 6.36 4.93 -10.70
C LEU A 86 5.38 5.11 -11.86
N LEU A 87 4.24 5.72 -11.59
CA LEU A 87 3.32 6.24 -12.58
C LEU A 87 3.71 7.68 -12.94
N ASP A 88 4.19 7.88 -14.16
CA ASP A 88 4.58 9.17 -14.73
C ASP A 88 3.85 9.40 -16.07
N PRO A 89 4.03 10.53 -16.76
CA PRO A 89 3.34 10.80 -18.04
C PRO A 89 3.58 9.77 -19.14
N ARG A 90 4.64 8.95 -19.05
CA ARG A 90 4.95 7.88 -20.01
C ARG A 90 4.23 6.57 -19.67
N GLY A 91 3.61 6.48 -18.49
CA GLY A 91 2.84 5.33 -18.03
C GLY A 91 3.37 4.76 -16.72
N ILE A 92 3.12 3.47 -16.51
CA ILE A 92 3.54 2.73 -15.32
C ILE A 92 4.94 2.14 -15.56
N ASN A 93 5.90 2.50 -14.72
CA ASN A 93 7.29 2.08 -14.84
C ASN A 93 7.70 1.24 -13.62
N HIS A 94 8.25 0.05 -13.86
CA HIS A 94 8.89 -0.73 -12.79
C HIS A 94 10.29 -0.15 -12.52
N ILE A 95 10.48 0.43 -11.34
CA ILE A 95 11.76 1.04 -10.94
C ILE A 95 12.72 -0.01 -10.36
N GLY A 96 12.17 -1.09 -9.82
CA GLY A 96 12.90 -2.24 -9.32
C GLY A 96 12.38 -2.72 -7.97
N THR A 97 13.02 -3.76 -7.46
CA THR A 97 12.69 -4.34 -6.16
C THR A 97 13.53 -3.74 -5.04
N GLN A 98 13.07 -3.93 -3.81
CA GLN A 98 13.78 -3.66 -2.59
C GLN A 98 13.59 -4.84 -1.63
N ILE A 99 14.64 -5.20 -0.90
CA ILE A 99 14.56 -6.14 0.23
C ILE A 99 14.46 -5.32 1.52
N ILE A 100 13.43 -5.57 2.32
CA ILE A 100 13.23 -4.98 3.66
C ILE A 100 13.75 -5.91 4.77
N ASP A 101 13.82 -5.41 6.00
CA ASP A 101 14.47 -6.10 7.12
C ASP A 101 13.65 -7.31 7.61
N GLU A 102 12.35 -7.10 7.84
CA GLU A 102 11.42 -8.15 8.26
C GLU A 102 10.33 -8.33 7.20
N LYS A 103 9.93 -9.59 6.99
CA LYS A 103 8.94 -9.94 5.96
C LYS A 103 7.56 -9.37 6.30
N ILE A 104 6.79 -9.09 5.26
CA ILE A 104 5.38 -8.74 5.36
C ILE A 104 4.58 -10.02 5.12
N PHE A 105 3.66 -10.34 6.03
CA PHE A 105 2.72 -11.44 5.83
C PHE A 105 1.49 -10.97 5.04
N ASP A 106 1.02 -11.76 4.09
CA ASP A 106 -0.19 -11.45 3.33
C ASP A 106 -1.44 -11.95 4.06
N THR A 107 -1.98 -11.09 4.92
CA THR A 107 -3.19 -11.38 5.71
C THR A 107 -4.16 -10.20 5.72
N VAL A 108 -5.26 -10.33 6.47
CA VAL A 108 -6.22 -9.22 6.64
C VAL A 108 -5.53 -8.04 7.32
N GLY A 109 -5.46 -6.92 6.60
CA GLY A 109 -4.78 -5.73 7.05
C GLY A 109 -4.94 -4.55 6.10
N GLN A 110 -4.26 -3.46 6.42
CA GLN A 110 -4.30 -2.22 5.65
C GLN A 110 -2.92 -1.57 5.63
N ALA A 111 -2.63 -0.90 4.51
CA ALA A 111 -1.45 -0.07 4.38
C ALA A 111 -1.84 1.38 4.08
N ALA A 112 -0.98 2.31 4.48
CA ALA A 112 -1.18 3.73 4.25
C ALA A 112 0.16 4.46 4.11
N PHE A 113 0.19 5.47 3.26
CA PHE A 113 1.20 6.51 3.31
C PHE A 113 0.74 7.64 4.23
N SER A 114 1.68 8.33 4.87
CA SER A 114 1.37 9.56 5.59
C SER A 114 0.98 10.68 4.62
N PRO A 115 0.16 11.67 5.03
CA PRO A 115 -0.27 12.76 4.15
C PRO A 115 0.86 13.59 3.53
N ASP A 116 1.96 13.76 4.27
CA ASP A 116 3.19 14.40 3.78
C ASP A 116 4.07 13.49 2.90
N GLY A 117 3.70 12.21 2.77
CA GLY A 117 4.37 11.22 1.93
C GLY A 117 5.74 10.78 2.43
N ASN A 118 6.11 11.07 3.68
CA ASN A 118 7.43 10.73 4.23
C ASN A 118 7.43 9.44 5.06
N LYS A 119 6.27 8.79 5.24
CA LYS A 119 6.14 7.52 5.95
C LYS A 119 5.21 6.57 5.22
N PHE A 120 5.47 5.28 5.39
CA PHE A 120 4.60 4.20 4.95
C PHE A 120 4.38 3.23 6.10
N ALA A 121 3.17 2.75 6.27
CA ALA A 121 2.84 1.80 7.31
C ALA A 121 1.96 0.68 6.79
N ILE A 122 2.14 -0.52 7.36
CA ILE A 122 1.31 -1.69 7.13
C ILE A 122 0.91 -2.25 8.48
N HIS A 123 -0.39 -2.47 8.69
CA HIS A 123 -0.93 -3.12 9.88
C HIS A 123 -1.76 -4.32 9.47
N TYR A 124 -1.47 -5.48 10.04
CA TYR A 124 -2.14 -6.73 9.69
C TYR A 124 -2.28 -7.67 10.89
N ILE A 125 -3.17 -8.66 10.72
CA ILE A 125 -3.42 -9.72 11.69
C ILE A 125 -2.43 -10.86 11.40
N THR A 126 -1.64 -11.27 12.39
CA THR A 126 -0.78 -12.45 12.27
C THR A 126 -1.54 -13.70 12.71
N ASP A 127 -0.88 -14.85 12.62
CA ASP A 127 -1.40 -16.10 13.19
C ASP A 127 -1.81 -15.94 14.66
N PHE A 128 -2.80 -16.73 15.06
CA PHE A 128 -3.31 -16.80 16.44
C PHE A 128 -3.86 -15.49 17.01
N GLY A 129 -4.32 -14.56 16.17
CA GLY A 129 -5.03 -13.34 16.62
C GLY A 129 -4.13 -12.23 17.18
N TYR A 130 -2.82 -12.37 17.04
CA TYR A 130 -1.87 -11.27 17.25
C TYR A 130 -1.87 -10.33 16.06
N ARG A 131 -1.23 -9.17 16.21
CA ARG A 131 -1.13 -8.15 15.16
C ARG A 131 0.22 -7.49 15.16
N GLU A 132 0.63 -7.08 13.97
CA GLU A 132 1.87 -6.34 13.77
C GLU A 132 1.59 -5.03 13.05
N LEU A 133 2.41 -4.05 13.35
CA LEU A 133 2.50 -2.80 12.62
C LEU A 133 3.95 -2.63 12.16
N HIS A 134 4.13 -2.49 10.86
CA HIS A 134 5.38 -2.12 10.23
C HIS A 134 5.31 -0.64 9.86
N LEU A 135 6.27 0.17 10.31
CA LEU A 135 6.38 1.58 10.01
C LEU A 135 7.74 1.89 9.40
N PHE A 136 7.72 2.50 8.22
CA PHE A 136 8.90 2.88 7.44
C PHE A 136 8.95 4.40 7.30
N ASP A 137 10.15 4.95 7.24
CA ASP A 137 10.36 6.23 6.57
C ASP A 137 10.34 5.98 5.04
N PHE A 138 9.75 6.89 4.27
CA PHE A 138 9.60 6.74 2.82
C PHE A 138 10.29 7.88 2.09
N ASP A 139 11.26 7.54 1.25
CA ASP A 139 11.89 8.49 0.34
C ASP A 139 11.07 8.62 -0.93
N ARG A 140 10.19 9.62 -0.98
CA ARG A 140 9.35 9.92 -2.16
C ARG A 140 10.11 10.41 -3.38
N CYS A 141 11.42 10.68 -3.31
CA CYS A 141 12.24 10.95 -4.50
C CYS A 141 12.65 9.66 -5.21
N ASN A 142 12.92 8.58 -4.46
CA ASN A 142 13.47 7.33 -5.00
C ASN A 142 12.54 6.11 -4.82
N GLY A 143 11.42 6.28 -4.11
CA GLY A 143 10.47 5.23 -3.80
C GLY A 143 10.99 4.22 -2.77
N LEU A 144 11.97 4.58 -1.93
CA LEU A 144 12.64 3.65 -1.01
C LEU A 144 11.97 3.63 0.37
N LEU A 145 11.78 2.42 0.91
CA LEU A 145 11.42 2.19 2.31
C LEU A 145 12.69 2.17 3.17
N MET A 146 12.71 2.88 4.28
CA MET A 146 13.89 2.97 5.15
C MET A 146 13.46 2.84 6.62
N ASN A 147 14.42 2.50 7.49
CA ASN A 147 14.24 2.49 8.94
C ASN A 147 12.99 1.72 9.37
N GLN A 148 12.91 0.43 9.00
CA GLN A 148 11.79 -0.42 9.36
C GLN A 148 11.66 -0.52 10.88
N ARG A 149 10.46 -0.22 11.39
CA ARG A 149 10.12 -0.33 12.80
C ARG A 149 8.89 -1.23 12.94
N THR A 150 9.03 -2.31 13.69
CA THR A 150 7.96 -3.29 13.91
C THR A 150 7.41 -3.19 15.33
N PHE A 151 6.09 -3.16 15.46
CA PHE A 151 5.39 -3.15 16.75
C PHE A 151 4.50 -4.37 16.84
N LYS A 152 4.73 -5.19 17.87
CA LYS A 152 3.86 -6.30 18.22
C LYS A 152 2.74 -5.78 19.10
N LEU A 153 1.50 -6.01 18.68
CA LEU A 153 0.31 -5.51 19.35
C LEU A 153 -0.39 -6.64 20.11
N PRO A 154 -1.17 -6.31 21.15
CA PRO A 154 -1.84 -7.32 21.97
C PRO A 154 -2.80 -8.19 21.16
N TYR A 155 -2.95 -9.42 21.63
CA TYR A 155 -3.97 -10.35 21.14
C TYR A 155 -5.38 -9.76 21.22
N THR A 156 -6.20 -10.05 20.21
CA THR A 156 -7.64 -9.74 20.18
C THR A 156 -8.40 -10.83 19.43
N THR A 157 -9.65 -11.07 19.80
CA THR A 157 -10.54 -11.97 19.07
C THR A 157 -11.22 -11.30 17.88
N SER A 158 -11.08 -9.98 17.73
CA SER A 158 -11.71 -9.25 16.64
C SER A 158 -10.91 -9.34 15.35
N ALA A 159 -11.61 -9.53 14.23
CA ALA A 159 -11.04 -9.44 12.88
C ALA A 159 -10.98 -8.00 12.35
N GLY A 160 -11.53 -7.01 13.07
CA GLY A 160 -11.55 -5.62 12.63
C GLY A 160 -10.15 -5.02 12.62
N THR A 161 -9.65 -4.60 11.47
CA THR A 161 -8.34 -3.95 11.32
C THR A 161 -8.49 -2.71 10.46
N GLY A 162 -7.64 -1.72 10.71
CA GLY A 162 -7.70 -0.45 10.04
C GLY A 162 -6.46 0.36 10.37
N LEU A 163 -6.08 1.23 9.44
CA LEU A 163 -4.87 2.04 9.55
C LEU A 163 -5.10 3.39 8.89
N ALA A 164 -4.84 4.47 9.62
CA ALA A 164 -4.95 5.82 9.07
C ALA A 164 -3.96 6.77 9.75
N PHE A 165 -3.20 7.52 8.94
CA PHE A 165 -2.41 8.63 9.45
C PHE A 165 -3.30 9.85 9.73
N ALA A 166 -2.98 10.59 10.78
CA ALA A 166 -3.54 11.91 11.01
C ALA A 166 -3.12 12.88 9.89
N PRO A 167 -3.91 13.92 9.59
CA PRO A 167 -3.56 14.95 8.59
C PRO A 167 -2.19 15.60 8.81
N SER A 168 -1.72 15.66 10.06
CA SER A 168 -0.42 16.22 10.45
C SER A 168 0.77 15.28 10.22
N SER A 169 0.54 14.03 9.78
CA SER A 169 1.54 12.94 9.69
C SER A 169 2.21 12.51 11.00
N LYS A 170 2.00 13.25 12.10
CA LYS A 170 2.62 12.99 13.41
C LYS A 170 2.00 11.79 14.13
N TYR A 171 0.73 11.51 13.89
CA TYR A 171 0.03 10.43 14.54
C TYR A 171 -0.43 9.38 13.54
N LEU A 172 -0.36 8.12 13.95
CA LEU A 172 -0.89 6.98 13.24
C LEU A 172 -1.95 6.30 14.12
N TYR A 173 -3.14 6.13 13.58
CA TYR A 173 -4.23 5.43 14.22
C TYR A 173 -4.37 4.04 13.63
N LEU A 174 -4.59 3.06 14.50
CA LEU A 174 -4.88 1.69 14.09
C LEU A 174 -5.97 1.09 14.97
N THR A 175 -6.74 0.16 14.42
CA THR A 175 -7.83 -0.51 15.14
C THR A 175 -7.47 -1.97 15.42
N LEU A 176 -7.75 -2.42 16.65
CA LEU A 176 -7.72 -3.84 17.04
C LEU A 176 -9.15 -4.42 17.13
N GLY A 177 -10.07 -3.84 16.36
CA GLY A 177 -11.48 -4.20 16.35
C GLY A 177 -12.34 -3.35 17.29
N ASP A 178 -12.25 -3.60 18.60
CA ASP A 178 -13.02 -2.91 19.65
C ASP A 178 -12.33 -1.63 20.15
N ARG A 179 -11.08 -1.40 19.75
CA ARG A 179 -10.22 -0.33 20.27
C ARG A 179 -9.48 0.35 19.14
N VAL A 180 -9.27 1.64 19.34
CA VAL A 180 -8.32 2.44 18.56
C VAL A 180 -7.04 2.62 19.39
N TRP A 181 -5.91 2.60 18.71
CA TRP A 181 -4.62 2.96 19.27
C TRP A 181 -4.05 4.11 18.47
N GLN A 182 -3.33 4.99 19.15
CA GLN A 182 -2.63 6.12 18.55
C GLN A 182 -1.13 5.95 18.79
N ILE A 183 -0.33 6.16 17.76
CA ILE A 183 1.13 6.14 17.83
C ILE A 183 1.65 7.51 17.43
N ASP A 184 2.57 8.07 18.22
CA ASP A 184 3.41 9.17 17.76
C ASP A 184 4.51 8.61 16.84
N THR A 185 4.49 9.00 15.58
CA THR A 185 5.35 8.45 14.52
C THR A 185 6.78 8.96 14.56
N MET A 186 7.12 9.85 15.49
CA MET A 186 8.46 10.34 15.72
C MET A 186 9.07 9.71 16.96
N THR A 187 8.34 9.71 18.08
CA THR A 187 8.85 9.16 19.35
C THR A 187 8.56 7.68 19.50
N MET A 188 7.75 7.09 18.63
CA MET A 188 7.29 5.70 18.69
C MET A 188 6.54 5.38 19.99
N HIS A 189 5.95 6.40 20.63
CA HIS A 189 5.16 6.20 21.83
C HIS A 189 3.75 5.76 21.45
N LEU A 190 3.33 4.64 22.06
CA LEU A 190 2.03 4.02 21.87
C LEU A 190 1.06 4.49 22.97
N PHE A 191 -0.03 5.12 22.54
CA PHE A 191 -1.12 5.55 23.40
C PHE A 191 -2.35 4.68 23.15
N LYS A 192 -2.88 4.08 24.21
CA LYS A 192 -4.19 3.44 24.15
C LYS A 192 -5.26 4.54 24.24
N THR A 193 -6.06 4.73 23.20
CA THR A 193 -7.23 5.61 23.31
C THR A 193 -8.34 4.86 24.05
N LYS A 194 -9.09 5.58 24.91
CA LYS A 194 -10.10 5.02 25.82
C LYS A 194 -11.11 4.13 25.10
#